data_AF-A0A2M7KJY8-F1
#
_entry.id   AF-A0A2M7KJY8-F1
#
_cell.length_a   1.000
_cell.length_b   1.000
_cell.length_c   1.000
_cell.angle_alpha   90.00
_cell.angle_beta   90.00
_cell.angle_gamma   90.00
#
_symmetry.space_group_name_H-M   'P 1'
#
loop_
_entity.id
_entity.type
_entity.pdbx_description
1 polymer ?
#
loop_
_entity_poly.entity_id
_entity_poly.type
_entity_poly.pdbx_seq_one_letter_code
_entity_poly.pdbx_strand_id
1 'polypeptide(L)'
;MPEVEYAKQTQRFVQLLLDLGVTNPWFYRMMIGRLYYAAHHLARRLLVEAGLQPDQWRGAVHRQTIDGLQTHYVTTGRLTTSALDGLDELRDLRNRVDYRLDCAVRLRNVNCALTLFHRFARETWAILGVS
;
A
#
# COMPACT_ATOMS: atom_id res chain seq x y z
N MET A 1 -0.22 -15.60 6.82
CA MET A 1 -1.14 -15.24 5.71
C MET A 1 -0.31 -14.74 4.54
N PRO A 2 -0.52 -15.19 3.29
CA PRO A 2 0.35 -14.87 2.15
C PRO A 2 0.53 -13.36 1.91
N GLU A 3 -0.53 -12.55 2.04
CA GLU A 3 -0.48 -11.10 1.80
C GLU A 3 0.33 -10.36 2.87
N VAL A 4 0.26 -10.84 4.12
CA VAL A 4 1.06 -10.31 5.24
C VAL A 4 2.54 -10.60 5.02
N GLU A 5 2.88 -11.83 4.66
CA GLU A 5 4.26 -12.22 4.36
C GLU A 5 4.81 -11.45 3.16
N TYR A 6 4.02 -11.32 2.09
CA TYR A 6 4.37 -10.53 0.92
C TYR A 6 4.64 -9.06 1.28
N ALA A 7 3.81 -8.47 2.14
CA ALA A 7 3.98 -7.10 2.60
C ALA A 7 5.26 -6.91 3.44
N LYS A 8 5.52 -7.81 4.39
CA LYS A 8 6.74 -7.80 5.21
C LYS A 8 8.00 -8.01 4.35
N GLN A 9 7.96 -8.94 3.40
CA GLN A 9 9.05 -9.18 2.45
C GLN A 9 9.29 -7.98 1.54
N THR A 10 8.22 -7.33 1.06
CA THR A 10 8.32 -6.13 0.22
C THR A 10 8.99 -4.99 0.98
N GLN A 11 8.60 -4.76 2.23
CA GLN A 11 9.25 -3.75 3.08
C GLN A 11 10.74 -4.03 3.26
N ARG A 12 11.11 -5.28 3.60
CA ARG A 12 12.52 -5.69 3.77
C ARG A 12 13.31 -5.52 2.48
N PHE A 13 12.74 -5.90 1.35
CA PHE A 13 13.36 -5.75 0.04
C PHE A 13 13.63 -4.29 -0.32
N VAL A 14 12.66 -3.40 -0.08
CA VAL A 14 12.83 -1.96 -0.31
C VAL A 14 13.93 -1.41 0.60
N GLN A 15 13.91 -1.76 1.90
CA GLN A 15 14.94 -1.32 2.84
C GLN A 15 16.33 -1.77 2.41
N LEU A 16 16.48 -3.03 2.00
CA LEU A 16 17.75 -3.56 1.49
C LEU A 16 18.28 -2.75 0.29
N LEU A 17 17.43 -2.40 -0.67
CA LEU A 17 17.86 -1.61 -1.83
C LEU A 17 18.27 -0.18 -1.44
N LEU A 18 17.63 0.40 -0.42
CA LEU A 18 18.02 1.69 0.13
C LEU A 18 19.37 1.60 0.85
N ASP A 19 19.58 0.55 1.64
CA ASP A 19 20.84 0.31 2.38
C ASP A 19 22.02 0.05 1.42
N LEU A 20 21.76 -0.56 0.27
CA LEU A 20 22.75 -0.74 -0.81
C LEU A 20 23.02 0.54 -1.61
N GLY A 21 22.32 1.65 -1.32
CA GLY A 21 22.55 2.93 -1.98
C GLY A 21 22.10 2.97 -3.44
N VAL A 22 21.07 2.22 -3.82
CA VAL A 22 20.55 2.24 -5.20
C VAL A 22 20.06 3.64 -5.57
N THR A 23 20.61 4.23 -6.64
CA THR A 23 20.29 5.60 -7.07
C THR A 23 19.44 5.68 -8.35
N ASN A 24 19.16 4.55 -8.98
CA ASN A 24 18.55 4.51 -10.30
C ASN A 24 17.01 4.77 -10.22
N PRO A 25 16.47 5.77 -10.94
CA PRO A 25 15.04 6.12 -10.91
C PRO A 25 14.08 4.98 -11.31
N TRP A 26 14.50 4.03 -12.13
CA TRP A 26 13.70 2.86 -12.49
C TRP A 26 13.48 1.94 -11.28
N PHE A 27 14.51 1.76 -10.46
CA PHE A 27 14.36 1.01 -9.20
C PHE A 27 13.48 1.76 -8.20
N TYR A 28 13.55 3.10 -8.16
CA TYR A 28 12.63 3.90 -7.34
C TYR A 28 11.16 3.71 -7.74
N ARG A 29 10.87 3.75 -9.04
CA ARG A 29 9.52 3.45 -9.58
C ARG A 29 9.06 2.06 -9.17
N MET A 30 9.91 1.05 -9.38
CA MET A 30 9.62 -0.33 -8.99
C MET A 30 9.34 -0.47 -7.49
N MET A 31 10.14 0.16 -6.62
CA MET A 31 9.96 0.08 -5.16
C MET A 31 8.63 0.72 -4.73
N ILE A 32 8.29 1.89 -5.27
CA ILE A 32 7.01 2.56 -5.00
C ILE A 32 5.84 1.69 -5.45
N GLY A 33 5.91 1.13 -6.66
CA GLY A 33 4.90 0.22 -7.19
C GLY A 33 4.70 -1.01 -6.31
N ARG A 34 5.80 -1.65 -5.89
CA ARG A 34 5.75 -2.81 -4.98
C ARG A 34 5.11 -2.48 -3.63
N LEU A 35 5.49 -1.36 -3.01
CA LEU A 35 4.88 -0.93 -1.74
C LEU A 35 3.38 -0.71 -1.89
N TYR A 36 2.95 -0.05 -2.96
CA TYR A 36 1.54 0.16 -3.23
C TYR A 36 0.78 -1.16 -3.39
N TYR A 37 1.26 -2.09 -4.22
CA TYR A 37 0.58 -3.36 -4.41
C TYR A 37 0.57 -4.22 -3.14
N ALA A 38 1.65 -4.22 -2.36
CA ALA A 38 1.67 -4.86 -1.05
C ALA A 38 0.58 -4.32 -0.11
N ALA A 39 0.46 -2.99 -0.01
CA ALA A 39 -0.62 -2.36 0.77
C ALA A 39 -2.00 -2.68 0.19
N HIS A 40 -2.16 -2.68 -1.13
CA HIS A 40 -3.41 -3.02 -1.78
C HIS A 40 -3.84 -4.47 -1.52
N HIS A 41 -2.91 -5.43 -1.51
CA HIS A 41 -3.21 -6.82 -1.17
C HIS A 41 -3.61 -6.98 0.30
N LEU A 42 -2.95 -6.26 1.22
CA LEU A 42 -3.38 -6.19 2.62
C LEU A 42 -4.80 -5.63 2.76
N ALA A 43 -5.11 -4.54 2.05
CA ALA A 43 -6.44 -3.95 2.03
C ALA A 43 -7.51 -4.94 1.54
N ARG A 44 -7.24 -5.66 0.45
CA ARG A 44 -8.15 -6.70 -0.05
C ARG A 44 -8.34 -7.82 0.98
N ARG A 45 -7.29 -8.22 1.69
CA ARG A 45 -7.41 -9.23 2.75
C ARG A 45 -8.33 -8.77 3.87
N LEU A 46 -8.22 -7.53 4.33
CA LEU A 46 -9.16 -6.96 5.32
C LEU A 46 -10.61 -7.05 4.83
N LEU A 47 -10.86 -6.72 3.57
CA LEU A 47 -12.21 -6.80 3.01
C LEU A 47 -12.73 -8.25 2.96
N VAL A 48 -11.87 -9.21 2.67
CA VAL A 48 -12.20 -10.64 2.76
C VAL A 48 -12.54 -11.05 4.19
N GLU A 49 -11.81 -10.59 5.20
CA GLU A 49 -12.16 -10.79 6.63
C GLU A 49 -13.51 -10.18 7.00
N ALA A 50 -13.90 -9.09 6.32
CA ALA A 50 -15.22 -8.47 6.48
C ALA A 50 -16.34 -9.18 5.67
N GLY A 51 -16.04 -10.31 5.02
CA GLY A 51 -16.99 -11.10 4.23
C GLY A 51 -17.21 -10.61 2.80
N LEU A 52 -16.40 -9.66 2.31
CA LEU A 52 -16.47 -9.19 0.92
C LEU A 52 -15.63 -10.07 -0.01
N GLN A 53 -15.89 -9.99 -1.31
CA GLN A 53 -15.17 -10.75 -2.35
C GLN A 53 -14.52 -9.83 -3.39
N PRO A 54 -13.41 -9.13 -3.06
CA PRO A 54 -12.74 -8.19 -3.97
C PRO A 54 -12.21 -8.82 -5.26
N ASP A 55 -12.09 -10.15 -5.35
CA ASP A 55 -11.70 -10.86 -6.59
C ASP A 55 -12.80 -10.86 -7.65
N GLN A 56 -14.05 -10.64 -7.26
CA GLN A 56 -15.19 -10.58 -8.19
C GLN A 56 -15.43 -9.17 -8.75
N TRP A 57 -14.76 -8.16 -8.20
CA TRP A 57 -14.95 -6.78 -8.61
C TRP A 57 -14.41 -6.54 -10.02
N ARG A 58 -15.28 -6.04 -10.90
CA ARG A 58 -14.92 -5.71 -12.29
C ARG A 58 -14.72 -4.21 -12.42
N GLY A 59 -13.55 -3.80 -12.93
CA GLY A 59 -13.17 -2.40 -13.13
C GLY A 59 -12.94 -1.63 -11.82
N ALA A 60 -12.06 -0.62 -11.84
CA ALA A 60 -11.82 0.29 -10.70
C ALA A 60 -11.56 -0.36 -9.32
N VAL A 61 -11.02 -1.59 -9.28
CA VAL A 61 -10.79 -2.39 -8.05
C VAL A 61 -10.05 -1.60 -6.96
N HIS A 62 -9.10 -0.73 -7.36
CA HIS A 62 -8.36 0.12 -6.42
C HIS A 62 -9.25 1.12 -5.68
N ARG A 63 -10.19 1.78 -6.36
CA ARG A 63 -11.13 2.71 -5.74
C ARG A 63 -12.15 1.97 -4.88
N GLN A 64 -12.72 0.88 -5.41
CA GLN A 64 -13.66 0.04 -4.65
C GLN A 64 -13.04 -0.52 -3.35
N THR A 65 -11.73 -0.79 -3.36
CA THR A 65 -11.01 -1.24 -2.16
C THR A 65 -10.96 -0.16 -1.09
N ILE A 66 -10.70 1.09 -1.48
CA ILE A 66 -10.66 2.21 -0.54
C ILE A 66 -12.06 2.50 0.01
N ASP A 67 -13.08 2.51 -0.84
CA ASP A 67 -14.48 2.71 -0.44
C ASP A 67 -14.97 1.60 0.51
N GLY A 68 -14.57 0.35 0.23
CA GLY A 68 -14.85 -0.80 1.10
C GLY A 68 -14.19 -0.66 2.47
N LEU A 69 -12.92 -0.23 2.52
CA LEU A 69 -12.22 -0.01 3.79
C LEU A 69 -12.83 1.14 4.58
N GLN A 70 -13.20 2.22 3.91
CA GLN A 70 -13.92 3.34 4.52
C GLN A 70 -15.19 2.83 5.22
N THR A 71 -16.00 2.04 4.50
CA THR A 71 -17.29 1.56 5.00
C THR A 71 -17.17 0.56 6.14
N HIS A 72 -16.29 -0.45 5.99
CA HIS A 72 -16.27 -1.59 6.91
C HIS A 72 -15.27 -1.44 8.08
N TYR A 73 -14.26 -0.58 7.94
CA TYR A 73 -13.19 -0.46 8.94
C TYR A 73 -13.04 0.95 9.50
N VAL A 74 -13.15 2.00 8.67
CA VAL A 74 -12.99 3.38 9.16
C VAL A 74 -14.25 3.86 9.89
N THR A 75 -15.43 3.73 9.26
CA THR A 75 -16.70 4.13 9.89
C THR A 75 -17.00 3.33 11.17
N THR A 76 -16.45 2.12 11.31
CA THR A 76 -16.58 1.28 12.50
C THR A 76 -15.51 1.54 13.56
N GLY A 77 -14.56 2.45 13.30
CA GLY A 77 -13.48 2.82 14.21
C GLY A 77 -12.36 1.78 14.35
N ARG A 78 -12.34 0.73 13.52
CA ARG A 78 -11.33 -0.33 13.54
C ARG A 78 -10.04 0.05 12.81
N LEU A 79 -10.13 0.97 11.86
CA LEU A 79 -9.02 1.57 11.12
C LEU A 79 -9.14 3.09 11.20
N THR A 80 -8.04 3.81 11.39
CA THR A 80 -8.08 5.27 11.39
C THR A 80 -8.23 5.82 9.96
N THR A 81 -8.85 7.00 9.83
CA THR A 81 -8.86 7.75 8.57
C THR A 81 -7.44 8.00 8.07
N SER A 82 -6.51 8.31 8.97
CA SER A 82 -5.11 8.55 8.63
C SER A 82 -4.43 7.33 7.98
N ALA A 83 -4.75 6.12 8.43
CA ALA A 83 -4.26 4.89 7.79
C ALA A 83 -4.84 4.71 6.38
N LEU A 84 -6.14 4.96 6.20
CA LEU A 84 -6.78 4.89 4.88
C LEU A 84 -6.20 5.95 3.92
N ASP A 85 -6.02 7.18 4.39
CA ASP A 85 -5.36 8.27 3.65
C ASP A 85 -3.94 7.85 3.23
N GLY A 86 -3.23 7.14 4.11
CA GLY A 86 -1.92 6.56 3.79
C GLY A 86 -1.96 5.64 2.56
N LEU A 87 -2.98 4.78 2.44
CA LEU A 87 -3.16 3.93 1.26
C LEU A 87 -3.54 4.74 0.00
N ASP A 88 -4.43 5.73 0.14
CA ASP A 88 -4.88 6.56 -0.99
C ASP A 88 -3.76 7.45 -1.53
N GLU A 89 -3.00 8.12 -0.65
CA GLU A 89 -1.82 8.90 -1.02
C GLU A 89 -0.73 8.02 -1.67
N LEU A 90 -0.57 6.77 -1.21
CA LEU A 90 0.37 5.82 -1.79
C LEU A 90 -0.06 5.40 -3.20
N ARG A 91 -1.36 5.20 -3.43
CA ARG A 91 -1.94 4.98 -4.77
C ARG A 91 -1.63 6.16 -5.68
N ASP A 92 -1.87 7.37 -5.21
CA ASP A 92 -1.69 8.58 -6.00
C ASP A 92 -0.21 8.85 -6.31
N LEU A 93 0.68 8.58 -5.35
CA LEU A 93 2.12 8.58 -5.59
C LEU A 93 2.51 7.56 -6.66
N ARG A 94 2.04 6.31 -6.54
CA ARG A 94 2.28 5.26 -7.54
C ARG A 94 1.80 5.67 -8.94
N ASN A 95 0.58 6.21 -9.03
CA ASN A 95 0.02 6.64 -10.31
C ASN A 95 0.82 7.80 -10.92
N ARG A 96 1.27 8.76 -10.10
CA ARG A 96 2.13 9.86 -10.56
C ARG A 96 3.46 9.34 -11.10
N VAL A 97 4.13 8.42 -10.40
CA VAL A 97 5.45 7.93 -10.86
C VAL A 97 5.35 7.00 -12.05
N ASP A 98 4.26 6.25 -12.23
CA ASP A 98 4.12 5.30 -13.33
C ASP A 98 3.62 5.95 -14.62
N TYR A 99 2.66 6.88 -14.53
CA TYR A 99 1.94 7.38 -15.72
C TYR A 99 2.23 8.82 -16.10
N ARG A 100 2.82 9.62 -15.21
CA ARG A 100 3.15 11.01 -15.55
C ARG A 100 4.56 11.13 -16.10
N LEU A 101 4.66 11.57 -17.35
CA LEU A 101 5.94 11.78 -18.04
C LEU A 101 6.76 12.93 -17.41
N ASP A 102 6.11 13.90 -16.77
CA ASP A 102 6.74 15.05 -16.12
C ASP A 102 7.24 14.75 -14.68
N CYS A 103 6.98 13.55 -14.16
CA CYS A 103 7.35 13.20 -12.79
C CYS A 103 8.81 12.74 -12.69
N ALA A 104 9.67 13.62 -12.18
CA ALA A 104 11.02 13.28 -11.79
C ALA A 104 11.02 12.45 -10.49
N VAL A 105 11.23 11.13 -10.61
CA VAL A 105 11.25 10.19 -9.49
C VAL A 105 12.58 10.26 -8.75
N ARG A 106 12.53 10.53 -7.44
CA ARG A 106 13.70 10.74 -6.58
C ARG A 106 13.62 9.86 -5.32
N LEU A 107 14.73 9.73 -4.60
CA LEU A 107 14.81 8.99 -3.35
C LEU A 107 13.73 9.41 -2.33
N ARG A 108 13.45 10.72 -2.23
CA ARG A 108 12.38 11.25 -1.36
C ARG A 108 11.00 10.65 -1.66
N ASN A 109 10.73 10.25 -2.90
CA ASN A 109 9.47 9.60 -3.26
C ASN A 109 9.40 8.19 -2.68
N VAL A 110 10.52 7.45 -2.66
CA VAL A 110 10.59 6.11 -2.03
C VAL A 110 10.40 6.21 -0.52
N ASN A 111 11.07 7.17 0.14
CA ASN A 111 10.91 7.40 1.58
C ASN A 111 9.48 7.81 1.95
N CYS A 112 8.85 8.64 1.11
CA CYS A 112 7.43 8.98 1.25
C CYS A 112 6.56 7.72 1.12
N ALA A 113 6.77 6.90 0.08
CA ALA A 113 6.03 5.66 -0.11
C ALA A 113 6.17 4.69 1.08
N LEU A 114 7.37 4.53 1.64
CA LEU A 114 7.61 3.72 2.83
C LEU A 114 6.83 4.23 4.05
N THR A 115 6.83 5.55 4.26
CA THR A 115 6.11 6.17 5.38
C THR A 115 4.60 5.92 5.28
N LEU A 116 4.04 6.12 4.08
CA LEU A 116 2.63 5.88 3.80
C LEU A 116 2.26 4.40 3.94
N PHE A 117 3.11 3.51 3.42
CA PHE A 117 2.96 2.07 3.55
C PHE A 117 2.96 1.64 5.03
N HIS A 118 3.93 2.09 5.85
CA HIS A 118 3.98 1.75 7.27
C HIS A 118 2.77 2.24 8.04
N ARG A 119 2.29 3.47 7.73
CA ARG A 119 1.09 4.03 8.37
C ARG A 119 -0.11 3.11 8.21
N PHE A 120 -0.35 2.64 6.99
CA PHE A 120 -1.45 1.73 6.67
C PHE A 120 -1.20 0.30 7.19
N ALA A 121 -0.01 -0.25 6.95
CA ALA A 121 0.33 -1.63 7.26
C ALA A 121 0.28 -1.93 8.76
N ARG A 122 0.73 -0.99 9.60
CA ARG A 122 0.74 -1.17 11.07
C ARG A 122 -0.66 -1.45 11.64
N GLU A 123 -1.65 -0.65 11.24
CA GLU A 123 -3.03 -0.85 11.72
C GLU A 123 -3.65 -2.10 11.09
N THR A 124 -3.38 -2.35 9.81
CA THR A 124 -3.85 -3.55 9.13
C THR A 124 -3.33 -4.83 9.81
N TRP A 125 -2.06 -4.87 10.21
CA TRP A 125 -1.48 -5.99 10.94
C TRP A 125 -2.12 -6.19 12.30
N ALA A 126 -2.38 -5.11 13.04
CA ALA A 126 -3.09 -5.18 14.32
C ALA A 126 -4.50 -5.76 14.15
N ILE A 127 -5.24 -5.32 13.15
CA ILE A 127 -6.59 -5.82 12.83
C ILE A 127 -6.56 -7.30 12.44
N LEU A 128 -5.55 -7.72 11.68
CA LEU A 128 -5.35 -9.11 11.26
C LEU A 128 -4.70 -10.00 12.34
N GLY A 129 -4.38 -9.45 13.52
CA GLY A 129 -3.79 -10.21 14.62
C GLY A 129 -2.37 -10.72 14.36
N VAL A 130 -1.58 -10.02 13.54
CA VAL A 130 -0.21 -10.39 13.18
C VAL A 130 0.79 -9.35 13.68
N SER A 131 1.78 -9.76 14.48
CA SER A 131 2.92 -8.93 14.91
C SER A 131 4.11 -9.08 13.96
#